data_AF-M7SJ45-F1
#
_entry.id   AF-M7SJ45-F1
#
_cell.length_a   1.000
_cell.length_b   1.000
_cell.length_c   1.000
_cell.angle_alpha   90.00
_cell.angle_beta   90.00
_cell.angle_gamma   90.00
#
_symmetry.space_group_name_H-M   'P 1'
#
loop_
_entity.id
_entity.type
_entity.pdbx_description
1 polymer ?
#
loop_
_entity_poly.entity_id
_entity_poly.type
_entity_poly.pdbx_seq_one_letter_code
_entity_poly.pdbx_strand_id
1 'polypeptide(L)'
;MYAYVQSPLQIAVLALFSELKFRFKGLVSGHLTRASIRRAIDMGITSDQIISYLATHAHEQMRRVAAATKKPILPPVVVDQIRLWQLDSERMAATNGWLFKNYDSHQEYMDMANFADDIGVVVWRNDRRRMFFANRIDQIKDYMKVRGKAREQQQK
;
A
#
# COMPACT_ATOMS: atom_id res chain seq x y z
N MET A 1 21.78 -3.33 -12.14
CA MET A 1 22.55 -3.82 -10.98
C MET A 1 23.62 -4.77 -11.50
N TYR A 2 24.86 -4.57 -11.03
CA TYR A 2 25.99 -5.46 -11.30
C TYR A 2 26.61 -5.87 -9.97
N ALA A 3 26.80 -7.16 -9.76
CA ALA A 3 27.32 -7.72 -8.51
C ALA A 3 28.42 -8.74 -8.81
N TYR A 4 29.61 -8.48 -8.29
CA TYR A 4 30.74 -9.42 -8.38
C TYR A 4 30.69 -10.39 -7.21
N VAL A 5 29.85 -11.42 -7.36
CA VAL A 5 29.59 -12.41 -6.30
C VAL A 5 29.88 -13.81 -6.82
N GLN A 6 30.60 -14.60 -6.01
CA GLN A 6 30.91 -15.99 -6.30
C GLN A 6 30.07 -16.97 -5.47
N SER A 7 29.58 -16.52 -4.31
CA SER A 7 28.78 -17.34 -3.40
C SER A 7 27.36 -17.55 -3.93
N PRO A 8 26.89 -18.79 -4.11
CA PRO A 8 25.51 -19.07 -4.48
C PRO A 8 24.49 -18.45 -3.52
N LEU A 9 24.84 -18.34 -2.23
CA LEU A 9 23.97 -17.74 -1.21
C LEU A 9 23.72 -16.26 -1.50
N GLN A 10 24.78 -15.49 -1.82
CA GLN A 10 24.63 -14.08 -2.16
C GLN A 10 23.80 -13.89 -3.44
N ILE A 11 23.94 -14.80 -4.41
CA ILE A 11 23.12 -14.78 -5.63
C ILE A 11 21.65 -15.03 -5.28
N ALA A 12 21.37 -15.99 -4.40
CA ALA A 12 20.01 -16.27 -3.93
C ALA A 12 19.39 -15.07 -3.21
N VAL A 13 20.16 -14.39 -2.34
CA VAL A 13 19.72 -13.17 -1.66
C VAL A 13 19.40 -12.05 -2.67
N LEU A 14 20.26 -11.82 -3.66
CA LEU A 14 20.00 -10.84 -4.71
C LEU A 14 18.73 -11.18 -5.52
N ALA A 15 18.44 -12.46 -5.75
CA ALA A 15 17.26 -12.90 -6.47
C ALA A 15 15.94 -12.61 -5.74
N LEU A 16 15.98 -12.40 -4.42
CA LEU A 16 14.78 -12.07 -3.63
C LEU A 16 14.17 -10.73 -4.03
N PHE A 17 15.01 -9.74 -4.34
CA PHE A 17 14.57 -8.36 -4.58
C PHE A 17 14.95 -7.80 -5.96
N SER A 18 15.60 -8.60 -6.81
CA SER A 18 15.98 -8.19 -8.17
C SER A 18 15.63 -9.24 -9.22
N GLU A 19 15.51 -8.81 -10.46
CA GLU A 19 15.37 -9.68 -11.62
C GLU A 19 16.76 -9.93 -12.24
N LEU A 20 17.35 -11.08 -11.90
CA LEU A 20 18.65 -11.49 -12.43
C LEU A 20 18.52 -11.87 -13.91
N LYS A 21 19.40 -11.33 -14.76
CA LYS A 21 19.39 -11.55 -16.22
C LYS A 21 20.53 -12.46 -16.66
N PHE A 22 21.75 -12.12 -16.28
CA PHE A 22 22.94 -12.89 -16.68
C PHE A 22 23.73 -13.31 -15.45
N ARG A 23 24.23 -14.54 -15.51
CA ARG A 23 25.17 -15.11 -14.53
C ARG A 23 26.40 -15.60 -15.27
N PHE A 24 27.50 -14.88 -15.08
CA PHE A 24 28.83 -15.25 -15.52
C PHE A 24 29.64 -15.79 -14.33
N LYS A 25 30.85 -16.29 -14.59
CA LYS A 25 31.77 -16.74 -13.54
C LYS A 25 32.20 -15.55 -12.67
N GLY A 26 31.52 -15.34 -11.55
CA GLY A 26 31.81 -14.29 -10.58
C GLY A 26 31.18 -12.93 -10.89
N LEU A 27 30.26 -12.84 -11.86
CA LEU A 27 29.49 -11.63 -12.14
C LEU A 27 28.03 -11.99 -12.34
N VAL A 28 27.15 -11.28 -11.64
CA VAL A 28 25.71 -11.33 -11.84
C VAL A 28 25.22 -9.95 -12.24
N SER A 29 24.38 -9.89 -13.26
CA SER A 29 23.68 -8.66 -13.64
C SER A 29 22.17 -8.85 -13.54
N GLY A 30 21.48 -7.77 -13.18
CA GLY A 30 20.04 -7.79 -12.99
C GLY A 30 19.45 -6.39 -12.90
N HIS A 31 18.13 -6.33 -12.86
CA HIS A 31 17.37 -5.08 -12.75
C HIS A 31 16.56 -5.06 -11.46
N LEU A 32 16.46 -3.88 -10.85
CA LEU A 32 15.47 -3.61 -9.81
C LEU A 32 14.23 -3.11 -10.52
N THR A 33 13.13 -3.84 -10.40
CA THR A 33 11.85 -3.49 -11.01
C THR A 33 10.77 -3.37 -9.93
N ARG A 34 9.66 -2.68 -10.23
CA ARG A 34 8.50 -2.65 -9.35
C ARG A 34 8.06 -4.06 -8.94
N ALA A 35 8.06 -5.00 -9.88
CA ALA A 35 7.67 -6.38 -9.64
C ALA A 35 8.66 -7.12 -8.73
N SER A 36 9.98 -6.94 -8.91
CA SER A 36 10.97 -7.60 -8.03
C SER A 36 10.93 -7.07 -6.61
N ILE A 37 10.77 -5.76 -6.44
CA ILE A 37 10.68 -5.14 -5.12
C ILE A 37 9.38 -5.55 -4.43
N ARG A 38 8.24 -5.53 -5.13
CA ARG A 38 6.96 -6.01 -4.58
C ARG A 38 7.05 -7.45 -4.06
N ARG A 39 7.64 -8.36 -4.84
CA ARG A 39 7.85 -9.75 -4.40
C ARG A 39 8.66 -9.83 -3.11
N ALA A 40 9.70 -9.01 -2.96
CA ALA A 40 10.50 -8.96 -1.74
C ALA A 40 9.68 -8.45 -0.54
N ILE A 41 8.86 -7.40 -0.74
CA ILE A 41 7.96 -6.90 0.31
C ILE A 41 6.96 -7.98 0.74
N ASP A 42 6.37 -8.72 -0.21
CA ASP A 42 5.42 -9.81 0.06
C ASP A 42 6.08 -10.95 0.88
N MET A 43 7.41 -11.13 0.75
CA MET A 43 8.21 -12.06 1.54
C MET A 43 8.65 -11.49 2.91
N GLY A 44 8.23 -10.27 3.26
CA GLY A 44 8.57 -9.60 4.52
C GLY A 44 9.91 -8.87 4.51
N ILE A 45 10.50 -8.62 3.35
CA ILE A 45 11.75 -7.86 3.20
C ILE A 45 11.40 -6.40 2.92
N THR A 46 11.70 -5.50 3.85
CA THR A 46 11.40 -4.06 3.73
C THR A 46 12.32 -3.34 2.76
N SER A 47 11.87 -2.19 2.22
CA SER A 47 12.70 -1.33 1.37
C SER A 47 13.98 -0.88 2.07
N ASP A 48 13.93 -0.52 3.36
CA ASP A 48 15.12 -0.12 4.11
C ASP A 48 16.12 -1.26 4.29
N GLN A 49 15.67 -2.51 4.43
CA GLN A 49 16.56 -3.68 4.42
C GLN A 49 17.25 -3.87 3.06
N ILE A 50 16.51 -3.70 1.96
CA ILE A 50 17.07 -3.77 0.60
C ILE A 50 18.12 -2.67 0.38
N ILE A 51 17.79 -1.42 0.75
CA ILE A 51 18.68 -0.26 0.63
C ILE A 51 19.94 -0.46 1.49
N SER A 52 19.77 -0.89 2.75
CA SER A 52 20.88 -1.19 3.66
C SER A 52 21.80 -2.29 3.12
N TYR A 53 21.22 -3.36 2.57
CA TYR A 53 21.98 -4.44 1.96
C TYR A 53 22.82 -3.95 0.77
N LEU A 54 22.21 -3.15 -0.13
CA LEU A 54 22.89 -2.57 -1.29
C LEU A 54 24.01 -1.60 -0.88
N ALA A 55 23.80 -0.79 0.14
CA ALA A 55 24.79 0.16 0.65
C ALA A 55 25.97 -0.56 1.31
N THR A 56 25.70 -1.57 2.13
CA THR A 56 26.72 -2.36 2.84
C THR A 56 27.61 -3.12 1.86
N HIS A 57 27.02 -3.69 0.80
CA HIS A 57 27.73 -4.47 -0.22
C HIS A 57 28.14 -3.64 -1.44
N ALA A 58 28.13 -2.31 -1.35
CA ALA A 58 28.57 -1.45 -2.43
C ALA A 58 30.06 -1.68 -2.76
N HIS A 59 30.44 -1.41 -4.01
CA HIS A 59 31.83 -1.57 -4.43
C HIS A 59 32.74 -0.56 -3.70
N GLU A 60 33.97 -0.97 -3.38
CA GLU A 60 34.94 -0.15 -2.64
C GLU A 60 35.20 1.21 -3.32
N GLN A 61 35.31 1.22 -4.65
CA GLN A 61 35.46 2.48 -5.39
C GLN A 61 34.24 3.39 -5.26
N MET A 62 33.03 2.84 -5.18
CA MET A 62 31.82 3.65 -4.95
C MET A 62 31.85 4.28 -3.56
N ARG A 63 32.30 3.55 -2.53
CA ARG A 63 32.48 4.09 -1.18
C ARG A 63 33.51 5.23 -1.15
N ARG A 64 34.66 5.04 -1.81
CA ARG A 64 35.71 6.06 -1.90
C ARG A 64 35.22 7.34 -2.57
N VAL A 65 34.53 7.20 -3.71
CA VAL A 65 33.95 8.35 -4.44
C VAL A 65 32.89 9.05 -3.60
N ALA A 66 32.01 8.30 -2.93
CA ALA A 66 31.00 8.85 -2.02
C ALA A 66 31.64 9.67 -0.88
N ALA A 67 32.69 9.12 -0.24
CA ALA A 67 33.42 9.81 0.83
C ALA A 67 34.12 11.09 0.33
N ALA A 68 34.78 11.03 -0.83
CA ALA A 68 35.49 12.18 -1.40
C ALA A 68 34.53 13.30 -1.84
N THR A 69 33.38 12.94 -2.42
CA THR A 69 32.40 13.90 -2.95
C THR A 69 31.33 14.32 -1.95
N LYS A 70 31.34 13.76 -0.72
CA LYS A 70 30.30 13.91 0.30
C LYS A 70 28.88 13.61 -0.23
N LYS A 71 28.78 12.66 -1.16
CA LYS A 71 27.51 12.18 -1.74
C LYS A 71 27.16 10.80 -1.19
N PRO A 72 25.87 10.42 -1.14
CA PRO A 72 25.47 9.08 -0.71
C PRO A 72 25.98 8.01 -1.69
N ILE A 73 26.30 6.83 -1.16
CA ILE A 73 26.80 5.67 -1.94
C ILE A 73 25.78 5.23 -2.98
N LEU A 74 24.50 5.23 -2.61
CA LEU A 74 23.39 4.93 -3.50
C LEU A 74 22.80 6.23 -4.03
N PRO A 75 22.50 6.33 -5.35
CA PRO A 75 21.82 7.49 -5.89
C PRO A 75 20.46 7.71 -5.22
N PRO A 76 20.12 8.94 -4.76
CA PRO A 76 18.86 9.23 -4.06
C PRO A 76 17.62 8.80 -4.86
N VAL A 77 17.64 9.03 -6.18
CA VAL A 77 16.52 8.65 -7.07
C VAL A 77 16.23 7.15 -7.02
N VAL A 78 17.26 6.30 -6.91
CA VAL A 78 17.08 4.84 -6.83
C VAL A 78 16.52 4.45 -5.46
N VAL A 79 17.01 5.07 -4.39
CA VAL A 79 16.51 4.87 -3.01
C VAL A 79 15.03 5.25 -2.93
N ASP A 80 14.69 6.43 -3.43
CA ASP A 80 13.31 6.93 -3.45
C ASP A 80 12.41 6.03 -4.29
N GLN A 81 12.89 5.56 -5.44
CA GLN A 81 12.11 4.67 -6.29
C GLN A 81 11.78 3.33 -5.61
N ILE A 82 12.73 2.76 -4.86
CA ILE A 82 12.49 1.53 -4.07
C ILE A 82 11.44 1.77 -3.00
N ARG A 83 11.52 2.89 -2.28
CA ARG A 83 10.54 3.27 -1.24
C ARG A 83 9.15 3.51 -1.83
N LEU A 84 9.08 4.22 -2.95
CA LEU A 84 7.83 4.45 -3.68
C LEU A 84 7.18 3.15 -4.12
N TRP A 85 7.96 2.15 -4.55
CA TRP A 85 7.42 0.83 -4.90
C TRP A 85 6.88 0.05 -3.71
N GLN A 86 7.45 0.20 -2.52
CA GLN A 86 6.86 -0.36 -1.30
C GLN A 86 5.54 0.34 -0.97
N LEU A 87 5.54 1.68 -0.92
CA LEU A 87 4.34 2.47 -0.62
C LEU A 87 3.20 2.17 -1.61
N ASP A 88 3.52 1.94 -2.87
CA ASP A 88 2.54 1.58 -3.90
C ASP A 88 1.88 0.21 -3.65
N SER A 89 2.53 -0.70 -2.92
CA SER A 89 1.91 -1.94 -2.42
C SER A 89 0.93 -1.65 -1.28
N GLU A 90 1.24 -0.66 -0.44
CA GLU A 90 0.48 -0.27 0.75
C GLU A 90 -0.71 0.67 0.42
N ARG A 91 -0.91 1.07 -0.84
CA ARG A 91 -1.95 2.04 -1.25
C ARG A 91 -3.39 1.53 -1.19
N MET A 92 -3.62 0.22 -1.20
CA MET A 92 -4.97 -0.35 -1.16
C MET A 92 -5.31 -0.89 0.22
N ALA A 93 -5.97 -0.04 1.02
CA ALA A 93 -6.66 -0.48 2.23
C ALA A 93 -8.04 -1.04 1.86
N ALA A 94 -8.14 -2.36 1.73
CA ALA A 94 -9.44 -3.02 1.58
C ALA A 94 -10.21 -2.91 2.90
N THR A 95 -11.31 -2.17 2.90
CA THR A 95 -12.21 -2.09 4.06
C THR A 95 -13.45 -2.91 3.78
N ASN A 96 -13.71 -3.94 4.59
CA ASN A 96 -14.96 -4.68 4.53
C ASN A 96 -16.09 -3.83 5.10
N GLY A 97 -17.25 -3.87 4.46
CA GLY A 97 -18.39 -3.06 4.89
C GLY A 97 -19.54 -3.06 3.89
N TRP A 98 -20.45 -2.12 4.09
CA TRP A 98 -21.69 -1.99 3.33
C TRP A 98 -21.78 -0.63 2.67
N LEU A 99 -22.16 -0.62 1.40
CA LEU A 99 -22.46 0.58 0.64
C LEU A 99 -23.96 0.84 0.67
N PHE A 100 -24.37 1.95 1.26
CA PHE A 100 -25.74 2.42 1.21
C PHE A 100 -25.90 3.43 0.07
N LYS A 101 -26.92 3.23 -0.75
CA LYS A 101 -27.25 4.01 -1.95
C LYS A 101 -28.74 3.90 -2.25
N ASN A 102 -29.21 4.63 -3.27
CA ASN A 102 -30.59 4.60 -3.78
C ASN A 102 -31.63 5.09 -2.75
N TYR A 103 -31.39 6.26 -2.16
CA TYR A 103 -32.37 6.92 -1.30
C TYR A 103 -33.42 7.66 -2.11
N ASP A 104 -34.68 7.56 -1.68
CA ASP A 104 -35.81 8.25 -2.33
C ASP A 104 -35.70 9.77 -2.16
N SER A 105 -35.42 10.22 -0.93
CA SER A 105 -35.25 11.64 -0.58
C SER A 105 -33.83 11.98 -0.15
N HIS A 106 -33.38 13.20 -0.46
CA HIS A 106 -32.11 13.73 0.03
C HIS A 106 -32.09 13.87 1.57
N GLN A 107 -33.24 14.22 2.16
CA GLN A 107 -33.35 14.34 3.62
C GLN A 107 -33.11 12.99 4.31
N GLU A 108 -33.71 11.92 3.77
CA GLU A 108 -33.54 10.58 4.30
C GLU A 108 -32.09 10.08 4.21
N TYR A 109 -31.41 10.41 3.11
CA TYR A 109 -29.98 10.17 3.00
C TYR A 109 -29.19 10.91 4.10
N MET A 110 -29.45 12.21 4.28
CA MET A 110 -28.74 13.03 5.25
C MET A 110 -28.96 12.55 6.68
N ASP A 111 -30.19 12.23 7.07
CA ASP A 111 -30.49 11.71 8.41
C ASP A 111 -29.73 10.41 8.69
N MET A 112 -29.74 9.48 7.72
CA MET A 112 -29.07 8.18 7.83
C MET A 112 -27.55 8.31 7.86
N ALA A 113 -27.01 9.18 7.00
CA ALA A 113 -25.58 9.41 6.92
C ALA A 113 -25.07 10.10 8.20
N ASN A 114 -25.79 11.10 8.71
CA ASN A 114 -25.45 11.79 9.97
C ASN A 114 -25.51 10.82 11.15
N PHE A 115 -26.56 10.01 11.27
CA PHE A 115 -26.64 8.99 12.32
C PHE A 115 -25.47 7.99 12.26
N ALA A 116 -25.09 7.55 11.05
CA ALA A 116 -23.93 6.66 10.89
C ALA A 116 -22.59 7.36 11.18
N ASP A 117 -22.49 8.66 10.92
CA ASP A 117 -21.32 9.49 11.20
C ASP A 117 -21.17 9.73 12.71
N ASP A 118 -22.26 10.03 13.42
CA ASP A 118 -22.32 10.23 14.87
C ASP A 118 -21.87 8.99 15.65
N ILE A 119 -22.18 7.81 15.12
CA ILE A 119 -21.76 6.51 15.67
C ILE A 119 -20.29 6.17 15.33
N GLY A 120 -19.70 6.87 14.35
CA GLY A 120 -18.34 6.65 13.90
C GLY A 120 -18.17 5.35 13.09
N VAL A 121 -19.16 4.97 12.30
CA VAL A 121 -19.09 3.78 11.42
C VAL A 121 -18.89 4.11 9.95
N VAL A 122 -19.04 5.37 9.56
CA VAL A 122 -18.82 5.84 8.18
C VAL A 122 -17.32 5.87 7.89
N VAL A 123 -16.91 5.22 6.81
CA VAL A 123 -15.53 5.24 6.30
C VAL A 123 -15.41 6.14 5.07
N TRP A 124 -16.51 6.29 4.32
CA TRP A 124 -16.55 7.13 3.13
C TRP A 124 -17.97 7.64 2.89
N ARG A 125 -18.11 8.87 2.41
CA ARG A 125 -19.41 9.50 2.11
C ARG A 125 -19.33 10.35 0.84
N ASN A 126 -20.41 10.37 0.06
CA ASN A 126 -20.58 11.24 -1.09
C ASN A 126 -22.00 11.80 -1.16
N ASP A 127 -22.14 13.05 -0.71
CA ASP A 127 -23.44 13.72 -0.57
C ASP A 127 -24.07 14.02 -1.94
N ARG A 128 -23.26 14.30 -2.96
CA ARG A 128 -23.73 14.56 -4.33
C ARG A 128 -24.40 13.33 -4.94
N ARG A 129 -23.87 12.14 -4.65
CA ARG A 129 -24.40 10.86 -5.16
C ARG A 129 -25.36 10.18 -4.19
N ARG A 130 -25.63 10.77 -3.02
CA ARG A 130 -26.45 10.19 -1.95
C ARG A 130 -26.02 8.77 -1.62
N MET A 131 -24.74 8.60 -1.29
CA MET A 131 -24.19 7.31 -0.89
C MET A 131 -23.17 7.45 0.23
N PHE A 132 -23.09 6.43 1.07
CA PHE A 132 -22.05 6.31 2.08
C PHE A 132 -21.69 4.86 2.30
N PHE A 133 -20.46 4.62 2.76
CA PHE A 133 -19.92 3.32 3.07
C PHE A 133 -19.65 3.24 4.57
N ALA A 134 -20.16 2.20 5.22
CA ALA A 134 -19.92 1.96 6.64
C ALA A 134 -19.28 0.60 6.89
N ASN A 135 -18.40 0.54 7.90
CA ASN A 135 -17.71 -0.69 8.30
C ASN A 135 -18.54 -1.59 9.24
N ARG A 136 -19.64 -1.08 9.79
CA ARG A 136 -20.60 -1.80 10.65
C ARG A 136 -22.03 -1.42 10.26
N ILE A 137 -22.96 -2.37 10.39
CA ILE A 137 -24.36 -2.20 9.92
C ILE A 137 -25.42 -2.39 11.01
N ASP A 138 -25.10 -2.99 12.15
CA ASP A 138 -26.10 -3.45 13.13
C ASP A 138 -26.96 -2.30 13.64
N GLN A 139 -26.32 -1.23 14.13
CA GLN A 139 -27.01 -0.04 14.65
C GLN A 139 -27.76 0.72 13.55
N ILE A 140 -27.25 0.70 12.32
CA ILE A 140 -27.90 1.33 11.16
C ILE A 140 -29.19 0.59 10.81
N LYS A 141 -29.19 -0.76 10.83
CA LYS A 141 -30.37 -1.58 10.58
C LYS A 141 -31.46 -1.36 11.63
N ASP A 142 -31.09 -1.27 12.89
CA ASP A 142 -32.05 -1.06 13.97
C ASP A 142 -32.71 0.32 13.85
N TYR A 143 -31.92 1.35 13.53
CA TYR A 143 -32.44 2.68 13.20
C TYR A 143 -33.39 2.67 11.99
N MET A 144 -33.07 1.93 10.92
CA MET A 144 -33.97 1.78 9.77
C MET A 144 -35.29 1.09 10.14
N LYS A 145 -35.26 0.05 10.97
CA LYS A 145 -36.48 -0.67 11.40
C LYS A 145 -37.40 0.24 12.21
N VAL A 146 -36.85 1.04 13.12
CA VAL A 146 -37.62 1.99 13.93
C VAL A 146 -38.29 3.03 13.03
N ARG A 147 -37.56 3.59 12.06
CA ARG A 147 -38.12 4.54 11.08
C ARG A 147 -39.18 3.92 10.16
N GLY A 148 -38.98 2.69 9.70
CA GLY A 148 -39.95 1.98 8.87
C GLY A 148 -41.30 1.86 9.57
N LYS A 149 -41.30 1.43 10.84
CA LYS A 149 -42.51 1.32 11.67
C LYS A 149 -43.17 2.69 11.92
N ALA A 150 -42.39 3.74 12.13
CA ALA A 150 -42.92 5.09 12.33
C ALA A 150 -43.61 5.64 11.07
N ARG A 151 -43.07 5.35 9.87
CA ARG A 151 -43.70 5.72 8.59
C ARG A 151 -45.01 4.98 8.35
N GLU A 152 -45.07 3.68 8.66
CA GLU A 152 -46.29 2.88 8.54
C GLU A 152 -47.41 3.33 9.49
N GLN A 153 -47.06 3.87 10.66
CA GLN A 153 -48.04 4.41 11.62
C GLN A 153 -48.56 5.80 11.24
N GLN A 154 -47.81 6.60 10.49
CA GLN A 154 -48.25 7.92 10.02
C GLN A 154 -49.12 7.86 8.75
N GLN A 155 -49.16 6.72 8.06
CA GLN A 155 -49.99 6.50 6.86
C GLN A 155 -51.33 5.81 7.15
N LYS A 156 -51.59 5.45 8.40
CA LYS A 156 -52.89 4.94 8.88
C LYS A 156 -53.65 6.05 9.60
#